data_AF-A0A1X7F908-F1
#
_entry.id   AF-A0A1X7F908-F1
#
_cell.length_a   1.000
_cell.length_b   1.000
_cell.length_c   1.000
_cell.angle_alpha   90.00
_cell.angle_beta   90.00
_cell.angle_gamma   90.00
#
_symmetry.space_group_name_H-M   'P 1'
#
loop_
_entity.id
_entity.type
_entity.pdbx_description
1 polymer ?
#
loop_
_entity_poly.entity_id
_entity_poly.type
_entity_poly.pdbx_seq_one_letter_code
_entity_poly.pdbx_strand_id
1 'polypeptide(L)'
;MSLLDTLGALAGSAPSGNTPSAQLIAVALNYINTQPGGLSGVVQNFERSGLGGLVQSWIANGDNLPVSEEQLHGALGADTVSSLAQQVGMQPGEALSALTKVLPALVNAATPDGQAPSSGQLSMPGAGGAIAELASLFGSRS
;
A
#
# COMPACT_ATOMS: atom_id res chain seq x y z
N MET A 1 -2.51 -22.78 -28.44
CA MET A 1 -1.65 -22.03 -27.52
C MET A 1 -2.47 -21.71 -26.29
N SER A 2 -2.07 -22.26 -25.16
CA SER A 2 -2.90 -22.34 -23.96
C SER A 2 -2.97 -20.99 -23.24
N LEU A 3 -4.16 -20.63 -22.75
CA LEU A 3 -4.38 -19.49 -21.85
C LEU A 3 -3.53 -19.58 -20.56
N LEU A 4 -3.02 -20.77 -20.24
CA LEU A 4 -2.05 -21.02 -19.17
C LEU A 4 -0.67 -20.40 -19.46
N ASP A 5 -0.27 -20.35 -20.74
CA ASP A 5 1.03 -19.82 -21.18
C ASP A 5 1.02 -18.28 -21.19
N THR A 6 -0.12 -17.68 -21.54
CA THR A 6 -0.33 -16.22 -21.50
C THR A 6 -0.38 -15.67 -20.07
N LEU A 7 -0.85 -16.46 -19.10
CA LEU A 7 -0.75 -16.11 -17.68
C LEU A 7 0.66 -16.32 -17.12
N GLY A 8 1.43 -17.29 -17.66
CA GLY A 8 2.85 -17.48 -17.34
C GLY A 8 3.75 -16.36 -17.86
N ALA A 9 3.47 -15.83 -19.06
CA ALA A 9 4.25 -14.75 -19.67
C ALA A 9 3.95 -13.37 -19.06
N LEU A 10 2.71 -13.13 -18.62
CA LEU A 10 2.36 -11.90 -17.88
C LEU A 10 2.95 -11.90 -16.45
N ALA A 11 3.19 -13.07 -15.87
CA ALA A 11 3.89 -13.21 -14.59
C ALA A 11 5.42 -12.97 -14.69
N GLY A 12 5.99 -12.96 -15.89
CA GLY A 12 7.43 -12.75 -16.14
C GLY A 12 7.84 -11.31 -16.45
N SER A 13 6.89 -10.37 -16.58
CA SER A 13 7.19 -8.97 -17.02
C SER A 13 6.64 -7.88 -16.09
N ALA A 14 5.99 -8.23 -14.99
CA ALA A 14 5.83 -7.37 -13.82
C ALA A 14 6.99 -7.68 -12.85
N PRO A 15 7.46 -6.74 -12.02
CA PRO A 15 8.51 -7.03 -11.04
C PRO A 15 8.11 -8.25 -10.22
N SER A 16 8.73 -9.38 -10.55
CA SER A 16 8.46 -10.69 -9.99
C SER A 16 8.86 -10.66 -8.52
N GLY A 17 7.86 -10.45 -7.67
CA GLY A 17 7.94 -10.73 -6.25
C GLY A 17 6.72 -11.55 -5.89
N ASN A 18 6.72 -12.86 -6.15
CA ASN A 18 5.73 -13.78 -5.58
C ASN A 18 5.98 -14.01 -4.07
N THR A 19 6.47 -12.97 -3.39
CA THR A 19 6.76 -12.98 -1.97
C THR A 19 5.47 -12.64 -1.22
N PRO A 20 5.19 -13.34 -0.11
CA PRO A 20 4.01 -13.05 0.71
C PRO A 20 3.95 -11.57 1.16
N SER A 21 5.10 -10.91 1.27
CA SER A 21 5.23 -9.47 1.52
C SER A 21 4.72 -8.57 0.39
N ALA A 22 4.97 -8.91 -0.88
CA ALA A 22 4.49 -8.13 -2.01
C ALA A 22 2.96 -8.22 -2.17
N GLN A 23 2.39 -9.40 -1.90
CA GLN A 23 0.94 -9.59 -1.88
C GLN A 23 0.29 -8.80 -0.75
N LEU A 24 0.90 -8.78 0.44
CA LEU A 24 0.45 -7.93 1.55
C LEU A 24 0.49 -6.45 1.21
N ILE A 25 1.55 -5.98 0.52
CA ILE A 25 1.62 -4.59 0.04
C ILE A 25 0.45 -4.30 -0.90
N ALA A 26 0.17 -5.17 -1.87
CA ALA A 26 -0.93 -4.98 -2.82
C ALA A 26 -2.31 -4.95 -2.13
N VAL A 27 -2.54 -5.87 -1.20
CA VAL A 27 -3.79 -5.97 -0.43
C VAL A 27 -3.96 -4.75 0.50
N ALA A 28 -2.90 -4.31 1.18
CA ALA A 28 -2.92 -3.11 2.00
C ALA A 28 -3.18 -1.84 1.18
N LEU A 29 -2.53 -1.70 0.02
CA LEU A 29 -2.80 -0.60 -0.92
C LEU A 29 -4.26 -0.57 -1.37
N ASN A 30 -4.80 -1.72 -1.75
CA ASN A 30 -6.19 -1.85 -2.15
C ASN A 30 -7.14 -1.48 -0.99
N TYR A 31 -6.85 -1.93 0.22
CA TYR A 31 -7.62 -1.56 1.41
C TYR A 31 -7.62 -0.05 1.63
N ILE A 32 -6.46 0.60 1.57
CA ILE A 32 -6.36 2.07 1.74
C ILE A 32 -7.16 2.78 0.64
N ASN A 33 -7.02 2.37 -0.62
CA ASN A 33 -7.69 2.98 -1.76
C ASN A 33 -9.21 2.77 -1.78
N THR A 34 -9.70 1.72 -1.12
CA THR A 34 -11.15 1.46 -0.98
C THR A 34 -11.78 2.20 0.21
N GLN A 35 -10.97 2.79 1.11
CA GLN A 35 -11.51 3.63 2.17
C GLN A 35 -12.08 4.94 1.61
N PRO A 36 -13.14 5.50 2.23
CA PRO A 36 -13.66 6.81 1.86
C PRO A 36 -12.58 7.87 2.08
N GLY A 37 -12.16 8.53 0.99
CA GLY A 37 -11.05 9.50 1.03
C GLY A 37 -9.65 8.86 0.99
N GLY A 38 -9.55 7.56 0.72
CA GLY A 38 -8.29 6.84 0.56
C GLY A 38 -7.43 6.87 1.83
N LEU A 39 -6.15 7.27 1.68
CA LEU A 39 -5.22 7.47 2.79
C LEU A 39 -5.78 8.40 3.87
N SER A 40 -6.49 9.47 3.49
CA SER A 40 -7.07 10.40 4.46
C SER A 40 -8.10 9.73 5.37
N GLY A 41 -8.87 8.76 4.86
CA GLY A 41 -9.79 7.97 5.66
C GLY A 41 -9.07 7.05 6.64
N VAL A 42 -7.95 6.46 6.22
CA VAL A 42 -7.09 5.64 7.09
C VAL A 42 -6.43 6.49 8.17
N VAL A 43 -5.92 7.67 7.82
CA VAL A 43 -5.36 8.63 8.79
C VAL A 43 -6.39 8.97 9.86
N GLN A 44 -7.61 9.33 9.48
CA GLN A 44 -8.67 9.61 10.44
C GLN A 44 -8.96 8.43 11.35
N ASN A 45 -8.91 7.21 10.84
CA ASN A 45 -9.13 6.00 11.65
C ASN A 45 -8.00 5.79 12.68
N PHE A 46 -6.75 6.00 12.28
CA PHE A 46 -5.61 5.98 13.19
C PHE A 46 -5.66 7.11 14.22
N GLU A 47 -6.08 8.32 13.82
CA GLU A 47 -6.29 9.46 14.73
C GLU A 47 -7.33 9.15 15.80
N ARG A 48 -8.48 8.58 15.41
CA ARG A 48 -9.54 8.15 16.35
C ARG A 48 -9.04 7.09 17.35
N SER A 49 -8.03 6.33 16.97
CA SER A 49 -7.40 5.30 17.81
C SER A 49 -6.24 5.84 18.64
N GLY A 50 -5.97 7.15 18.61
CA GLY A 50 -4.86 7.78 19.32
C GLY A 50 -3.49 7.61 18.65
N LEU A 51 -3.45 7.10 17.42
CA LEU A 51 -2.23 6.85 16.63
C LEU A 51 -1.98 7.88 15.53
N GLY A 52 -2.65 9.04 15.60
CA GLY A 52 -2.53 10.12 14.61
C GLY A 52 -1.10 10.58 14.38
N GLY A 53 -0.34 10.82 15.46
CA GLY A 53 1.07 11.22 15.35
C GLY A 53 1.96 10.15 14.70
N LEU A 54 1.57 8.87 14.82
CA LEU A 54 2.28 7.74 14.27
C LEU A 54 2.07 7.70 12.74
N VAL A 55 0.82 7.70 12.27
CA VAL A 55 0.53 7.73 10.82
C VAL A 55 1.07 9.00 10.15
N GLN A 56 1.04 10.14 10.85
CA GLN A 56 1.62 11.40 10.36
C GLN A 56 3.13 11.31 10.18
N SER A 57 3.84 10.57 11.06
CA SER A 57 5.28 10.34 10.90
C SER A 57 5.63 9.54 9.66
N TRP A 58 4.71 8.69 9.18
CA TRP A 58 4.90 7.93 7.95
C TRP A 58 4.69 8.77 6.70
N ILE A 59 3.76 9.72 6.78
CA ILE A 59 3.46 10.67 5.71
C ILE A 59 4.57 11.71 5.60
N ALA A 60 5.07 12.20 6.73
CA ALA A 60 6.25 13.05 6.74
C ALA A 60 7.46 12.22 6.27
N ASN A 61 8.25 12.71 5.32
CA ASN A 61 9.45 12.04 4.78
C ASN A 61 10.62 11.89 5.80
N GLY A 62 10.32 11.71 7.08
CA GLY A 62 11.29 11.58 8.17
C GLY A 62 11.41 10.14 8.67
N ASP A 63 11.86 9.98 9.92
CA ASP A 63 11.92 8.68 10.57
C ASP A 63 10.51 8.12 10.82
N ASN A 64 10.18 7.04 10.11
CA ASN A 64 8.94 6.31 10.32
C ASN A 64 8.91 5.72 11.73
N LEU A 65 7.97 6.17 12.56
CA LEU A 65 7.81 5.61 13.90
C LEU A 65 7.36 4.15 13.82
N PRO A 66 7.94 3.25 14.63
CA PRO A 66 7.49 1.87 14.70
C PRO A 66 6.09 1.79 15.30
N VAL A 67 5.30 0.83 14.83
CA VAL A 67 3.98 0.50 15.38
C VAL A 67 3.97 -0.92 15.92
N SER A 68 3.37 -1.10 17.09
CA SER A 68 3.18 -2.43 17.68
C SER A 68 1.97 -3.15 17.08
N GLU A 69 1.95 -4.47 17.23
CA GLU A 69 0.83 -5.30 16.78
C GLU A 69 -0.48 -4.90 17.49
N GLU A 70 -0.43 -4.61 18.81
CA GLU A 70 -1.63 -4.20 19.55
C GLU A 70 -2.17 -2.84 19.08
N GLN A 71 -1.30 -1.87 18.84
CA GLN A 71 -1.68 -0.56 18.30
C GLN A 71 -2.31 -0.71 16.91
N LEU A 72 -1.67 -1.48 16.05
CA LEU A 72 -2.16 -1.68 14.68
C LEU A 72 -3.49 -2.41 14.66
N HIS A 73 -3.64 -3.44 15.49
CA HIS A 73 -4.90 -4.16 15.66
C HIS A 73 -6.00 -3.26 16.20
N GLY A 74 -5.70 -2.40 17.18
CA GLY A 74 -6.65 -1.44 17.71
C GLY A 74 -7.13 -0.42 16.67
N ALA A 75 -6.24 0.02 15.78
CA ALA A 75 -6.59 0.97 14.73
C ALA A 75 -7.35 0.32 13.56
N LEU A 76 -6.85 -0.79 13.02
CA LEU A 76 -7.49 -1.43 11.86
C LEU A 76 -8.74 -2.23 12.24
N GLY A 77 -8.80 -2.76 13.46
CA GLY A 77 -9.82 -3.70 13.92
C GLY A 77 -9.54 -5.14 13.51
N ALA A 78 -10.04 -6.09 14.30
CA ALA A 78 -9.86 -7.52 14.10
C ALA A 78 -10.38 -8.00 12.74
N ASP A 79 -11.54 -7.49 12.32
CA ASP A 79 -12.19 -7.87 11.06
C ASP A 79 -11.35 -7.49 9.85
N THR A 80 -10.77 -6.28 9.86
CA THR A 80 -9.89 -5.82 8.79
C THR A 80 -8.65 -6.69 8.70
N VAL A 81 -7.96 -6.91 9.83
CA VAL A 81 -6.74 -7.73 9.87
C VAL A 81 -7.02 -9.15 9.38
N SER A 82 -8.12 -9.74 9.83
CA SER A 82 -8.56 -11.07 9.39
C SER A 82 -8.84 -11.12 7.88
N SER A 83 -9.54 -10.11 7.34
CA SER A 83 -9.85 -10.02 5.91
C SER A 83 -8.59 -9.89 5.05
N LEU A 84 -7.64 -9.03 5.45
CA LEU A 84 -6.37 -8.87 4.75
C LEU A 84 -5.55 -10.16 4.79
N ALA A 85 -5.50 -10.83 5.95
CA ALA A 85 -4.80 -12.10 6.12
C ALA A 85 -5.39 -13.21 5.23
N GLN A 86 -6.72 -13.30 5.14
CA GLN A 86 -7.41 -14.25 4.27
C GLN A 86 -7.08 -14.04 2.78
N GLN A 87 -6.98 -12.78 2.33
CA GLN A 87 -6.66 -12.47 0.93
C GLN A 87 -5.27 -12.95 0.52
N VAL A 88 -4.31 -12.95 1.44
CA VAL A 88 -2.94 -13.43 1.20
C VAL A 88 -2.71 -14.89 1.63
N GLY A 89 -3.75 -15.55 2.19
CA GLY A 89 -3.65 -16.92 2.68
C GLY A 89 -2.77 -17.08 3.94
N MET A 90 -2.67 -16.04 4.78
CA MET A 90 -1.89 -16.05 6.03
C MET A 90 -2.78 -16.18 7.26
N GLN A 91 -2.17 -16.54 8.39
CA GLN A 91 -2.83 -16.37 9.68
C GLN A 91 -2.90 -14.89 10.08
N PRO A 92 -3.96 -14.46 10.79
CA PRO A 92 -4.13 -13.07 11.21
C PRO A 92 -2.94 -12.50 12.00
N GLY A 93 -2.33 -13.29 12.88
CA GLY A 93 -1.15 -12.86 13.65
C GLY A 93 0.09 -12.65 12.77
N GLU A 94 0.32 -13.54 11.79
CA GLU A 94 1.44 -13.41 10.85
C GLU A 94 1.26 -12.18 9.94
N ALA A 95 0.03 -11.97 9.45
CA ALA A 95 -0.32 -10.80 8.65
C ALA A 95 -0.18 -9.51 9.46
N LEU A 96 -0.66 -9.49 10.70
CA LEU A 96 -0.53 -8.34 11.60
C LEU A 96 0.94 -7.98 11.82
N SER A 97 1.77 -8.97 12.16
CA SER A 97 3.21 -8.80 12.36
C SER A 97 3.89 -8.25 11.11
N ALA A 98 3.53 -8.75 9.93
CA ALA A 98 4.05 -8.23 8.66
C ALA A 98 3.56 -6.80 8.36
N LEU A 99 2.29 -6.49 8.63
CA LEU A 99 1.71 -5.16 8.41
C LEU A 99 2.37 -4.09 9.27
N THR A 100 2.84 -4.41 10.48
CA THR A 100 3.59 -3.44 11.32
C THR A 100 4.84 -2.88 10.62
N LYS A 101 5.46 -3.67 9.73
CA LYS A 101 6.65 -3.29 8.96
C LYS A 101 6.29 -2.71 7.60
N VAL A 102 5.24 -3.25 6.98
CA VAL A 102 4.82 -2.88 5.64
C VAL A 102 4.11 -1.52 5.60
N LEU A 103 3.17 -1.26 6.51
CA LEU A 103 2.37 -0.03 6.46
C LEU A 103 3.18 1.27 6.57
N PRO A 104 4.14 1.41 7.52
CA PRO A 104 4.97 2.60 7.59
C PRO A 104 5.71 2.88 6.27
N ALA A 105 6.37 1.84 5.74
CA ALA A 105 7.13 1.94 4.50
C ALA A 105 6.22 2.21 3.29
N LEU A 106 5.02 1.63 3.28
CA LEU A 106 4.06 1.78 2.21
C LEU A 106 3.52 3.20 2.11
N VAL A 107 3.09 3.77 3.24
CA VAL A 107 2.58 5.15 3.29
C VAL A 107 3.69 6.11 2.91
N ASN A 108 4.89 5.94 3.47
CA ASN A 108 6.04 6.79 3.17
C ASN A 108 6.42 6.74 1.68
N ALA A 109 6.55 5.55 1.09
CA ALA A 109 6.87 5.39 -0.33
C ALA A 109 5.79 5.97 -1.27
N ALA A 110 4.54 6.01 -0.83
CA ALA A 110 3.43 6.56 -1.59
C ALA A 110 3.15 8.05 -1.28
N THR A 111 3.90 8.67 -0.37
CA THR A 111 3.82 10.10 -0.01
C THR A 111 5.17 10.81 -0.15
N PRO A 112 5.83 10.74 -1.33
CA PRO A 112 7.17 11.29 -1.53
C PRO A 112 7.26 12.81 -1.31
N ASP A 113 6.14 13.53 -1.40
CA ASP A 113 6.06 14.98 -1.15
C ASP A 113 5.90 15.33 0.34
N GLY A 114 5.85 14.33 1.23
CA GLY A 114 5.66 14.53 2.66
C GLY A 114 4.20 14.85 3.01
N GLN A 115 3.28 14.61 2.09
CA GLN A 115 1.87 14.96 2.17
C GLN A 115 1.02 13.83 1.59
N ALA A 116 -0.19 13.66 2.14
CA ALA A 116 -1.16 12.75 1.56
C ALA A 116 -1.57 13.23 0.16
N PRO A 117 -1.71 12.33 -0.84
CA PRO A 117 -2.15 12.71 -2.16
C PRO A 117 -3.53 13.35 -2.09
N SER A 118 -3.77 14.42 -2.88
CA SER A 118 -5.04 15.15 -2.87
C SER A 118 -6.25 14.26 -3.19
N SER A 119 -6.05 13.24 -4.02
CA SER A 119 -7.06 12.25 -4.38
C SER A 119 -7.28 11.20 -3.28
N GLY A 120 -6.38 11.10 -2.31
CA GLY A 120 -6.34 10.07 -1.28
C GLY A 120 -5.85 8.71 -1.77
N GLN A 121 -5.81 8.45 -3.08
CA GLN A 121 -5.31 7.19 -3.61
C GLN A 121 -3.78 7.12 -3.52
N LEU A 122 -3.29 6.06 -2.89
CA LEU A 122 -1.88 5.70 -2.91
C LEU A 122 -1.54 5.06 -4.26
N SER A 123 -0.53 5.61 -4.91
CA SER A 123 0.06 5.07 -6.14
C SER A 123 1.57 5.04 -5.96
N MET A 124 2.21 3.88 -6.17
CA MET A 124 3.66 3.79 -6.10
C MET A 124 4.31 4.48 -7.31
N PRO A 125 5.17 5.49 -7.10
CA PRO A 125 5.88 6.14 -8.19
C PRO A 125 6.86 5.13 -8.80
N GLY A 126 6.61 4.76 -10.06
CA GLY A 126 7.44 3.79 -10.80
C GLY A 126 6.66 2.80 -11.66
N ALA A 127 5.38 2.56 -11.36
CA ALA A 127 4.55 1.64 -12.15
C ALA A 127 3.87 2.28 -13.38
N GLY A 128 3.82 3.62 -13.47
CA GLY A 128 3.10 4.31 -14.55
C GLY A 128 3.63 5.69 -14.99
N GLY A 129 4.45 6.36 -14.18
CA GLY A 129 4.91 7.73 -14.47
C GLY A 129 5.92 7.81 -15.61
N ALA A 130 6.91 6.89 -15.64
CA ALA A 130 7.96 6.92 -16.65
C ALA A 130 7.43 6.64 -18.07
N ILE A 131 6.42 5.78 -18.22
CA ILE A 131 5.81 5.48 -19.52
C ILE A 131 4.88 6.60 -20.02
N ALA A 132 4.23 7.36 -19.13
CA ALA A 132 3.42 8.50 -19.51
C ALA A 132 4.27 9.70 -19.97
N GLU A 133 5.43 9.93 -19.32
CA GLU A 133 6.36 10.99 -19.70
C GLU A 133 7.06 10.68 -21.04
N LEU A 134 7.43 9.41 -21.26
CA LEU A 134 7.99 8.96 -22.55
C LEU A 134 6.97 8.96 -23.69
N ALA A 135 5.69 8.69 -23.42
CA ALA A 135 4.61 8.82 -24.40
C ALA A 135 4.35 10.29 -24.78
N SER A 136 4.48 11.20 -23.82
CA SER A 136 4.34 12.65 -24.01
C SER A 136 5.51 13.25 -24.79
N LEU A 137 6.71 12.67 -24.66
CA LEU A 137 7.90 13.01 -25.45
C LEU A 137 7.77 12.61 -26.93
N PHE A 138 6.98 11.59 -27.24
CA PHE A 138 6.77 11.09 -28.61
C PHE A 138 5.50 11.65 -29.29
N GLY A 139 4.55 12.19 -28.51
CA GLY A 139 3.27 12.70 -29.01
C GLY A 139 3.21 14.18 -29.39
N SER A 140 4.29 14.95 -29.21
CA SER A 140 4.25 16.42 -29.30
C SER A 140 5.04 16.99 -30.49
N ARG A 141 4.77 16.53 -31.71
CA ARG A 141 5.06 17.28 -32.96
C ARG A 141 4.17 16.79 -34.11
N SER A 142 3.00 17.42 -34.28
CA SER A 142 2.34 17.71 -35.57
C SER A 142 1.14 18.61 -35.32
#